data_AF-A0A4R6TR46-F1
#
_entry.id   AF-A0A4R6TR46-F1
#
_cell.length_a   1.000
_cell.length_b   1.000
_cell.length_c   1.000
_cell.angle_alpha   90.00
_cell.angle_beta   90.00
_cell.angle_gamma   90.00
#
_symmetry.space_group_name_H-M   'P 1'
#
loop_
_entity.id
_entity.type
_entity.pdbx_description
1 polymer ?
#
loop_
_entity_poly.entity_id
_entity_poly.type
_entity_poly.pdbx_seq_one_letter_code
_entity_poly.pdbx_strand_id
1 'polypeptide(L)'
;MGSRLMHLIIGEMVASSLDLRNKRDFLNGSIAPDAAFSSERKVLTHYFEGDVDKRTRQVNYKRYIDTYLSDIKDDYSLGYLTHLISDNVWMEYIYL
;
A
#
# COMPACT_ATOMS: atom_id res chain seq x y z
N MET A 1 10.26 3.30 -5.12
CA MET A 1 8.82 3.31 -4.82
C MET A 1 8.17 4.33 -5.72
N GLY A 2 6.92 4.08 -6.11
CA GLY A 2 6.13 5.03 -6.89
C GLY A 2 6.04 6.39 -6.20
N SER A 3 5.73 7.44 -6.96
CA SER A 3 5.49 8.74 -6.34
C SER A 3 4.16 8.71 -5.56
N ARG A 4 4.04 9.51 -4.50
CA ARG A 4 2.76 9.73 -3.79
C ARG A 4 1.59 10.05 -4.72
N LEU A 5 1.86 10.78 -5.80
CA LEU A 5 0.87 11.13 -6.82
C LEU A 5 0.42 9.90 -7.62
N MET A 6 1.33 8.99 -7.94
CA MET A 6 1.01 7.72 -8.60
C MET A 6 0.06 6.88 -7.73
N HIS A 7 0.36 6.74 -6.44
CA HIS A 7 -0.51 6.02 -5.51
C HIS A 7 -1.89 6.66 -5.39
N LEU A 8 -1.96 8.00 -5.39
CA LEU A 8 -3.25 8.70 -5.40
C LEU A 8 -4.06 8.43 -6.68
N ILE A 9 -3.42 8.45 -7.85
CA ILE A 9 -4.08 8.16 -9.13
C ILE A 9 -4.60 6.72 -9.15
N ILE A 10 -3.78 5.75 -8.74
CA ILE A 10 -4.18 4.34 -8.63
C ILE A 10 -5.35 4.21 -7.63
N GLY A 11 -5.25 4.87 -6.47
CA GLY A 11 -6.31 4.91 -5.47
C GLY A 11 -7.63 5.45 -6.02
N GLU A 12 -7.60 6.54 -6.80
CA GLU A 12 -8.78 7.13 -7.44
C GLU A 12 -9.42 6.19 -8.48
N MET A 13 -8.60 5.50 -9.27
CA MET A 13 -9.07 4.52 -10.25
C MET A 13 -9.75 3.34 -9.57
N VAL A 14 -9.13 2.78 -8.53
CA VAL A 14 -9.68 1.66 -7.76
C VAL A 14 -10.95 2.09 -7.03
N ALA A 15 -10.95 3.24 -6.38
CA ALA A 15 -12.12 3.77 -5.67
C ALA A 15 -13.33 3.96 -6.59
N SER A 16 -13.11 4.30 -7.86
CA SER A 16 -14.18 4.45 -8.86
C SER A 16 -14.77 3.11 -9.32
N SER A 17 -14.11 2.00 -9.00
CA SER A 17 -14.55 0.63 -9.33
C SER A 17 -15.16 -0.14 -8.14
N LEU A 18 -15.18 0.46 -6.95
CA LEU A 18 -15.65 -0.17 -5.72
C LEU A 18 -16.86 0.59 -5.15
N ASP A 19 -17.74 -0.14 -4.47
CA ASP A 19 -18.81 0.45 -3.67
C ASP A 19 -18.25 0.82 -2.27
N LEU A 20 -17.76 2.05 -2.17
CA LEU A 20 -17.16 2.59 -0.94
C LEU A 20 -18.18 3.37 -0.12
N ARG A 21 -18.14 3.23 1.20
CA ARG A 21 -18.93 4.05 2.13
C ARG A 21 -18.37 5.47 2.25
N ASN A 22 -17.04 5.59 2.21
CA ASN A 22 -16.31 6.84 2.30
C ASN A 22 -15.06 6.82 1.41
N LYS A 23 -15.21 7.34 0.19
CA LYS A 23 -14.12 7.51 -0.77
C LYS A 23 -12.95 8.33 -0.22
N ARG A 24 -13.20 9.34 0.62
CA ARG A 24 -12.12 10.19 1.18
C ARG A 24 -11.21 9.38 2.10
N ASP A 25 -11.78 8.52 2.94
CA ASP A 25 -11.02 7.67 3.84
C ASP A 25 -10.16 6.67 3.04
N PHE A 26 -10.74 6.08 2.01
CA PHE A 26 -10.02 5.23 1.07
C PHE A 26 -8.82 5.95 0.42
N LEU A 27 -9.04 7.14 -0.14
CA LEU A 27 -7.97 7.91 -0.77
C LEU A 27 -6.87 8.29 0.24
N ASN A 28 -7.24 8.69 1.45
CA ASN A 28 -6.29 8.95 2.53
C ASN A 28 -5.46 7.69 2.84
N GLY A 29 -6.10 6.53 2.94
CA GLY A 29 -5.43 5.25 3.13
C GLY A 29 -4.44 4.92 2.01
N SER A 30 -4.82 5.20 0.76
CA SER A 30 -3.98 4.90 -0.43
C SER A 30 -2.66 5.68 -0.50
N ILE A 31 -2.51 6.76 0.26
CA ILE A 31 -1.28 7.55 0.34
C ILE A 31 -0.65 7.56 1.74
N ALA A 32 -1.31 6.97 2.73
CA ALA A 32 -0.88 7.00 4.13
C ALA A 32 0.50 6.36 4.38
N PRO A 33 0.85 5.19 3.79
CA PRO A 33 2.17 4.57 4.03
C PRO A 33 3.32 5.51 3.71
N ASP A 34 3.11 6.29 2.66
CA ASP A 34 4.06 7.18 2.07
C ASP A 34 4.33 8.42 2.95
N ALA A 35 3.49 8.73 3.94
CA ALA A 35 3.72 9.82 4.90
C ALA A 35 4.94 9.58 5.82
N ALA A 36 5.52 8.37 5.81
CA ALA A 36 6.75 8.07 6.53
C ALA A 36 7.97 8.79 5.93
N PHE A 37 8.66 9.60 6.74
CA PHE A 37 9.83 10.38 6.31
C PHE A 37 11.19 9.74 6.61
N SER A 38 11.26 8.72 7.48
CA SER A 38 12.51 8.00 7.76
C SER A 38 12.53 6.66 7.04
N SER A 39 13.73 6.17 6.73
CA SER A 39 13.91 4.87 6.07
C SER A 39 13.36 3.73 6.93
N GLU A 40 13.57 3.74 8.24
CA GLU A 40 13.06 2.72 9.16
C GLU A 40 11.53 2.72 9.17
N ARG A 41 10.91 3.91 9.23
CA ARG A 41 9.46 4.01 9.19
C ARG A 41 8.90 3.59 7.84
N LYS A 42 9.58 3.89 6.73
CA LYS A 42 9.17 3.41 5.41
C LYS A 42 9.22 1.88 5.32
N VAL A 43 10.21 1.23 5.92
CA VAL A 43 10.25 -0.24 6.01
C VAL A 43 8.99 -0.79 6.67
N LEU A 44 8.58 -0.19 7.79
CA LEU A 44 7.40 -0.60 8.54
C LEU A 44 6.09 -0.31 7.78
N THR A 45 5.92 0.92 7.29
CA THR A 45 4.64 1.32 6.68
C THR A 45 4.38 0.67 5.32
N HIS A 46 5.43 0.30 4.58
CA HIS A 46 5.27 -0.37 3.29
C HIS A 46 5.39 -1.89 3.40
N TYR A 47 5.41 -2.44 4.62
CA TYR A 47 5.49 -3.88 4.85
C TYR A 47 6.66 -4.52 4.10
N PHE A 48 7.80 -3.82 4.07
CA PHE A 48 8.97 -4.34 3.39
C PHE A 48 9.59 -5.49 4.17
N GLU A 49 9.84 -6.58 3.46
CA GLU A 49 10.54 -7.76 3.97
C GLU A 49 11.64 -8.17 2.99
N GLY A 50 12.53 -9.05 3.44
CA GLY A 50 13.68 -9.48 2.66
C GLY A 50 14.82 -8.44 2.65
N ASP A 51 15.71 -8.59 1.68
CA ASP A 51 16.98 -7.86 1.60
C ASP A 51 17.16 -7.26 0.21
N VAL A 52 17.54 -5.98 0.14
CA VAL A 52 17.77 -5.26 -1.11
C VAL A 52 18.97 -5.82 -1.86
N ASP A 53 20.07 -6.05 -1.14
CA ASP A 53 21.36 -6.44 -1.72
C ASP A 53 21.28 -7.88 -2.25
N LYS A 54 20.43 -8.71 -1.65
CA LYS A 54 20.15 -10.08 -2.10
C LYS A 54 19.02 -10.15 -3.14
N ARG A 55 18.44 -9.02 -3.55
CA ARG A 55 17.29 -8.94 -4.46
C ARG A 55 16.10 -9.79 -4.02
N THR A 56 15.89 -9.91 -2.71
CA THR A 56 14.75 -10.62 -2.11
C THR A 56 13.72 -9.68 -1.51
N ARG A 57 13.92 -8.35 -1.68
CA ARG A 57 13.02 -7.36 -1.11
C ARG A 57 11.64 -7.42 -1.76
N GLN A 58 10.62 -7.51 -0.92
CA GLN A 58 9.22 -7.62 -1.34
C GLN A 58 8.32 -6.81 -0.40
N VAL A 59 7.07 -6.58 -0.83
CA VAL A 59 6.02 -5.99 0.00
C VAL A 59 5.09 -7.09 0.49
N ASN A 60 5.10 -7.36 1.80
CA ASN A 60 4.24 -8.37 2.40
C ASN A 60 2.86 -7.80 2.75
N TYR A 61 2.08 -7.48 1.71
CA TYR A 61 0.71 -6.99 1.88
C TYR A 61 -0.24 -8.04 2.49
N LYS A 62 0.08 -9.33 2.41
CA LYS A 62 -0.70 -10.41 3.05
C LYS A 62 -0.67 -10.28 4.57
N ARG A 63 0.50 -9.99 5.14
CA ARG A 63 0.63 -9.71 6.58
C ARG A 63 -0.24 -8.54 7.02
N TYR A 64 -0.41 -7.51 6.18
CA TYR A 64 -1.34 -6.42 6.46
C TYR A 64 -2.79 -6.91 6.51
N ILE A 65 -3.20 -7.74 5.55
CA ILE A 65 -4.55 -8.35 5.53
C ILE A 65 -4.79 -9.13 6.81
N ASP A 66 -3.87 -10.01 7.19
CA ASP A 66 -4.00 -10.87 8.37
C ASP A 66 -4.06 -10.07 9.67
N THR A 67 -3.38 -8.93 9.73
CA THR A 67 -3.30 -8.10 10.94
C THR A 67 -4.49 -7.15 11.09
N TYR A 68 -4.99 -6.58 9.99
CA TYR A 68 -5.92 -5.44 10.02
C TYR A 68 -7.26 -5.68 9.32
N LEU A 69 -7.36 -6.62 8.39
CA LEU A 69 -8.55 -6.82 7.56
C LEU A 69 -9.28 -8.13 7.83
N SER A 70 -8.80 -8.94 8.79
CA SER A 70 -9.45 -10.15 9.28
C SER A 70 -10.79 -9.86 9.96
N ASP A 71 -10.85 -8.81 10.78
CA ASP A 71 -12.02 -8.49 11.61
C ASP A 71 -12.81 -7.25 11.13
N ILE A 72 -12.14 -6.23 10.59
CA ILE A 72 -12.79 -4.98 10.17
C ILE A 72 -12.23 -4.53 8.82
N LYS A 73 -13.13 -4.36 7.85
CA LYS A 73 -12.81 -3.79 6.54
C LYS A 73 -13.37 -2.38 6.49
N ASP A 74 -12.64 -1.42 7.05
CA ASP A 74 -12.92 -0.01 6.83
C ASP A 74 -12.26 0.49 5.53
N ASP A 75 -12.81 1.56 4.97
CA ASP A 75 -12.42 2.02 3.64
C ASP A 75 -10.98 2.59 3.62
N TYR A 76 -10.51 3.16 4.74
CA TYR A 76 -9.12 3.59 4.88
C TYR A 76 -8.17 2.40 4.82
N SER A 77 -8.48 1.32 5.53
CA SER A 77 -7.67 0.10 5.50
C SER A 77 -7.65 -0.57 4.12
N LEU A 78 -8.75 -0.51 3.37
CA LEU A 78 -8.78 -0.95 1.97
C LEU A 78 -7.94 -0.06 1.05
N GLY A 79 -7.93 1.25 1.30
CA GLY A 79 -7.04 2.19 0.62
C GLY A 79 -5.56 1.87 0.89
N TYR A 80 -5.20 1.63 2.15
CA TYR A 80 -3.84 1.25 2.55
C TYR A 80 -3.42 -0.06 1.89
N LEU A 81 -4.31 -1.07 1.85
CA LEU A 81 -4.04 -2.31 1.13
C LEU A 81 -3.79 -2.06 -0.36
N THR A 82 -4.57 -1.18 -0.98
CA THR A 82 -4.38 -0.80 -2.40
C THR A 82 -2.98 -0.21 -2.62
N HIS A 83 -2.49 0.62 -1.70
CA HIS A 83 -1.11 1.11 -1.74
C HIS A 83 -0.10 -0.05 -1.73
N LEU A 84 -0.20 -0.97 -0.76
CA LEU A 84 0.73 -2.08 -0.62
C LEU A 84 0.73 -3.02 -1.84
N ILE A 85 -0.45 -3.30 -2.41
CA ILE A 85 -0.57 -4.08 -3.64
C ILE A 85 0.11 -3.36 -4.81
N SER A 86 -0.11 -2.04 -4.94
CA SER A 86 0.51 -1.26 -6.00
C SER A 86 2.04 -1.24 -5.91
N ASP A 87 2.59 -1.15 -4.70
CA ASP A 87 4.03 -1.28 -4.50
C ASP A 87 4.54 -2.69 -4.79
N ASN A 88 3.80 -3.73 -4.42
CA ASN A 88 4.18 -5.10 -4.75
C ASN A 88 4.24 -5.31 -6.26
N VAL A 89 3.23 -4.85 -7.00
CA VAL A 89 3.22 -4.90 -8.47
C VAL A 89 4.39 -4.11 -9.06
N TRP A 90 4.70 -2.92 -8.52
CA TRP A 90 5.87 -2.17 -8.95
C TRP A 90 7.18 -2.95 -8.75
N MET A 91 7.33 -3.59 -7.58
CA MET A 91 8.52 -4.38 -7.26
C MET A 91 8.64 -5.62 -8.17
N GLU A 92 7.55 -6.34 -8.41
CA GLU A 92 7.55 -7.60 -9.18
C GLU A 92 7.72 -7.41 -10.69
N TYR A 93 7.12 -6.35 -11.27
CA TYR A 93 7.02 -6.23 -12.74
C TYR A 93 7.84 -5.10 -13.35
N ILE A 94 8.35 -4.17 -12.53
CA ILE A 94 9.01 -2.94 -13.04
C ILE A 94 10.40 -2.75 -12.46
N TYR A 95 10.60 -2.95 -11.15
CA TYR A 95 11.85 -2.59 -10.49
C TYR A 95 12.90 -3.71 -10.41
N LEU A 96 12.51 -4.93 -10.00
CA LEU A 96 13.43 -6.05 -9.81
C LEU A 96 13.70 -6.82 -11.12
#